data_AF-A0A151ZFU4-F1
#
_entry.id   AF-A0A151ZFU4-F1
#
_cell.length_a   1.000
_cell.length_b   1.000
_cell.length_c   1.000
_cell.angle_alpha   90.00
_cell.angle_beta   90.00
_cell.angle_gamma   90.00
#
_symmetry.space_group_name_H-M   'P 1'
#
loop_
_entity.id
_entity.type
_entity.pdbx_description
1 polymer ?
#
loop_
_entity_poly.entity_id
_entity_poly.type
_entity_poly.pdbx_seq_one_letter_code
_entity_poly.pdbx_strand_id
1 'polypeptide(L)'
;MTGSYSATKFALSGVSESLKEELKPFGIQVCSVNPGMVSTPILNKIVYPDLTITDYQSREMLTSFYKYRESINLPGTDSDKLAKLLIQVSLESCIPAYLFCGIDANNTSKDKITKLTDTITKNEKRAGIDILESK
;
A
#
# COMPACT_ATOMS: atom_id res chain seq x y z
N MET A 1 4.83 -7.84 -6.50
CA MET A 1 5.63 -6.64 -6.14
C MET A 1 6.86 -7.11 -5.39
N THR A 2 8.04 -6.54 -5.64
CA THR A 2 9.29 -7.03 -5.02
C THR A 2 9.25 -6.89 -3.50
N GLY A 3 9.81 -7.85 -2.77
CA GLY A 3 9.79 -7.86 -1.30
C GLY A 3 10.43 -6.59 -0.69
N SER A 4 11.51 -6.10 -1.29
CA SER A 4 12.19 -4.86 -0.89
C SER A 4 11.32 -3.61 -1.06
N TYR A 5 10.62 -3.46 -2.18
CA TYR A 5 9.71 -2.34 -2.39
C TYR A 5 8.56 -2.38 -1.39
N SER A 6 7.93 -3.55 -1.22
CA SER A 6 6.83 -3.72 -0.26
C SER A 6 7.29 -3.41 1.17
N ALA A 7 8.44 -3.93 1.60
CA ALA A 7 8.98 -3.68 2.94
C ALA A 7 9.19 -2.17 3.21
N THR A 8 9.83 -1.46 2.28
CA THR A 8 10.07 -0.02 2.44
C THR A 8 8.79 0.81 2.44
N LYS A 9 7.78 0.46 1.63
CA LYS A 9 6.50 1.18 1.62
C LYS A 9 5.61 0.86 2.82
N PHE A 10 5.65 -0.36 3.35
CA PHE A 10 5.03 -0.68 4.64
C PHE A 10 5.68 0.09 5.79
N ALA A 11 7.02 0.20 5.82
CA ALA A 11 7.72 1.00 6.82
C ALA A 11 7.31 2.48 6.77
N LEU A 12 7.16 3.06 5.57
CA LEU A 12 6.70 4.44 5.42
C LEU A 12 5.27 4.64 5.97
N SER A 13 4.36 3.69 5.74
CA SER A 13 3.02 3.74 6.33
C SER A 13 3.05 3.65 7.85
N GLY A 14 3.86 2.74 8.41
CA GLY A 14 4.03 2.63 9.86
C GLY A 14 4.59 3.91 10.49
N VAL A 15 5.62 4.51 9.88
CA VAL A 15 6.16 5.81 10.32
C VAL A 15 5.10 6.91 10.25
N SER A 16 4.31 6.94 9.18
CA SER A 16 3.25 7.95 9.01
C SER A 16 2.15 7.82 10.07
N GLU A 17 1.80 6.58 10.45
CA GLU A 17 0.82 6.31 11.50
C GLU A 17 1.32 6.77 12.88
N SER A 18 2.58 6.48 13.22
CA SER A 18 3.19 6.99 14.46
C SER A 18 3.25 8.53 14.48
N LEU A 19 3.73 9.14 13.40
CA LEU A 19 3.84 10.61 13.30
C LEU A 19 2.48 11.30 13.44
N LYS A 20 1.41 10.70 12.91
CA LYS A 20 0.06 11.24 13.06
C LYS A 20 -0.33 11.42 14.53
N GLU A 21 -0.06 10.43 15.37
CA GLU A 21 -0.41 10.49 16.79
C GLU A 21 0.53 11.41 17.57
N GLU A 22 1.83 11.36 17.29
CA GLU A 22 2.85 12.21 17.93
C GLU A 22 2.65 13.70 17.64
N LEU A 23 2.19 14.03 16.42
CA LEU A 23 2.05 15.42 15.97
C LEU A 23 0.67 16.03 16.25
N LYS A 24 -0.30 15.21 16.66
CA LYS A 24 -1.66 15.62 17.00
C LYS A 24 -1.73 16.78 18.01
N PRO A 25 -0.92 16.83 19.09
CA PRO A 25 -0.95 17.95 20.05
C PRO A 25 -0.52 19.30 19.46
N PHE A 26 0.20 19.29 18.33
CA PHE A 26 0.64 20.50 17.63
C PHE A 26 -0.35 20.94 16.54
N GLY A 27 -1.48 20.26 16.39
CA GLY A 27 -2.45 20.55 15.33
C GLY A 27 -1.97 20.18 13.93
N ILE A 28 -0.89 19.38 13.81
CA ILE A 28 -0.37 18.92 12.52
C ILE A 28 -1.03 17.60 12.16
N GLN A 29 -1.53 17.50 10.93
CA GLN A 29 -2.19 16.30 10.41
C GLN A 29 -1.26 15.56 9.45
N VAL A 30 -1.32 14.23 9.46
CA VAL A 30 -0.50 13.35 8.61
C VAL A 30 -1.42 12.41 7.83
N CYS A 31 -1.21 12.33 6.51
CA CYS A 31 -1.92 11.45 5.60
C CYS A 31 -0.94 10.55 4.84
N SER A 32 -1.11 9.24 4.94
CA SER A 32 -0.38 8.26 4.12
C SER A 32 -1.10 8.07 2.78
N VAL A 33 -0.46 8.52 1.70
CA VAL A 33 -0.98 8.37 0.33
C VAL A 33 -0.51 7.03 -0.23
N ASN A 34 -1.47 6.18 -0.60
CA ASN A 34 -1.27 4.81 -1.07
C ASN A 34 -1.81 4.67 -2.49
N PRO A 35 -1.07 5.16 -3.50
CA PRO A 35 -1.52 5.05 -4.88
C PRO A 35 -1.37 3.62 -5.38
N GLY A 36 -2.27 3.25 -6.29
CA GLY A 36 -2.12 2.09 -7.14
C GLY A 36 -1.12 2.38 -8.25
N MET A 37 -1.34 1.76 -9.40
CA MET A 37 -0.44 1.96 -10.53
C MET A 37 -0.67 3.33 -11.18
N VAL A 38 0.17 4.32 -10.88
CA VAL A 38 0.08 5.66 -11.47
C VAL A 38 0.77 5.71 -12.82
N SER A 39 0.14 6.34 -13.82
CA SER A 39 0.67 6.53 -15.17
C SER A 39 1.86 7.50 -15.19
N THR A 40 3.01 7.04 -14.71
CA THR A 40 4.27 7.81 -14.68
C THR A 40 5.42 6.98 -15.25
N PRO A 41 6.53 7.61 -15.70
CA PRO A 41 7.71 6.89 -16.17
C PRO A 41 8.52 6.18 -15.06
N ILE A 42 8.02 6.08 -13.82
CA ILE A 42 8.77 5.52 -12.68
C ILE A 42 9.25 4.08 -12.93
N LEU A 43 8.49 3.33 -13.71
CA LEU A 43 8.80 1.94 -14.04
C LEU A 43 10.00 1.81 -14.97
N ASN A 44 10.27 2.83 -15.78
CA ASN A 44 11.45 2.89 -16.63
C ASN A 44 12.73 3.12 -15.80
N LYS A 45 12.60 3.43 -14.51
CA LYS A 45 13.71 3.66 -13.57
C LYS A 45 13.96 2.47 -12.65
N ILE A 46 13.30 1.34 -12.86
CA ILE A 46 13.55 0.14 -12.06
C ILE A 46 14.94 -0.40 -12.41
N VAL A 47 15.80 -0.48 -11.39
CA VAL A 47 17.12 -1.11 -11.49
C VAL A 47 16.98 -2.58 -11.12
N TYR A 48 17.43 -3.46 -12.01
CA TYR A 48 17.52 -4.90 -11.75
C TYR A 48 18.98 -5.25 -11.44
N PRO A 49 19.24 -6.22 -10.56
CA PRO A 49 20.58 -6.73 -10.36
C PRO A 49 21.08 -7.42 -11.63
N ASP A 50 22.39 -7.32 -11.90
CA ASP A 50 23.03 -8.00 -13.04
C ASP A 50 22.99 -9.53 -12.87
N LEU A 51 23.02 -9.99 -11.62
CA LEU A 51 22.92 -11.41 -11.28
C LEU A 51 21.47 -11.89 -11.47
N THR A 52 21.28 -12.82 -12.41
CA THR A 52 20.03 -13.55 -12.58
C THR A 52 20.15 -14.93 -11.93
N ILE A 53 19.19 -15.28 -11.07
CA ILE A 53 19.07 -16.61 -10.47
C ILE A 53 17.80 -17.25 -11.03
N THR A 54 17.93 -18.39 -11.71
CA THR A 54 16.84 -19.03 -12.47
C THR A 54 15.58 -19.29 -11.64
N ASP A 55 15.75 -19.65 -10.35
CA ASP A 55 14.64 -19.91 -9.44
C ASP A 55 13.88 -18.63 -9.03
N TYR A 56 14.48 -17.44 -9.20
CA TYR A 56 13.91 -16.14 -8.82
C TYR A 56 13.34 -15.40 -10.04
N GLN A 57 12.11 -15.77 -10.42
CA GLN A 57 11.40 -15.19 -11.58
C GLN A 57 10.71 -13.84 -11.30
N SER A 58 11.34 -12.99 -10.48
CA SER A 58 10.73 -11.73 -10.02
C SER A 58 10.48 -10.73 -11.16
N ARG A 59 11.35 -10.72 -12.18
CA ARG A 59 11.25 -9.86 -13.37
C ARG A 59 10.12 -10.32 -14.29
N GLU A 60 10.00 -11.64 -14.50
CA GLU A 60 8.95 -12.25 -15.30
C GLU A 60 7.58 -12.04 -14.65
N MET A 61 7.50 -12.18 -13.32
CA MET A 61 6.27 -11.95 -12.58
C MET A 61 5.78 -10.50 -12.72
N LEU A 62 6.70 -9.53 -12.56
CA LEU A 62 6.37 -8.12 -12.73
C LEU A 62 5.93 -7.82 -14.17
N THR A 63 6.66 -8.34 -15.16
CA THR A 63 6.33 -8.18 -16.58
C THR A 63 4.96 -8.78 -16.92
N SER A 64 4.67 -9.99 -16.40
CA SER A 64 3.40 -10.68 -16.61
C SER A 64 2.23 -9.94 -15.96
N PHE A 65 2.45 -9.35 -14.77
CA PHE A 65 1.46 -8.49 -14.13
C PHE A 65 1.08 -7.28 -15.00
N TYR A 66 2.06 -6.61 -15.61
CA TYR A 66 1.77 -5.49 -16.53
C TYR A 66 1.00 -5.93 -17.76
N LYS A 67 1.43 -7.02 -18.41
CA LYS A 67 0.74 -7.57 -19.59
C LYS A 67 -0.70 -7.97 -19.28
N TYR A 68 -0.92 -8.58 -18.11
CA TYR A 68 -2.27 -8.92 -17.66
C TYR A 68 -3.15 -7.66 -17.54
N ARG A 69 -2.65 -6.61 -16.89
CA ARG A 69 -3.39 -5.36 -16.75
C ARG A 69 -3.74 -4.71 -18.07
N GLU A 70 -2.81 -4.72 -19.02
CA GLU A 70 -3.03 -4.27 -20.39
C GLU A 70 -4.12 -5.11 -21.08
N SER A 71 -4.07 -6.44 -20.93
CA SER A 71 -5.06 -7.36 -21.53
C SER A 71 -6.50 -7.16 -21.05
N ILE A 72 -6.67 -6.67 -19.82
CA ILE A 72 -7.99 -6.37 -19.23
C ILE A 72 -8.36 -4.88 -19.33
N ASN A 73 -7.58 -4.07 -20.06
CA ASN A 73 -7.76 -2.62 -20.17
C ASN A 73 -7.91 -1.93 -18.80
N LEU A 74 -7.22 -2.39 -17.76
CA LEU A 74 -7.30 -1.79 -16.43
C LEU A 74 -6.44 -0.52 -16.39
N PRO A 75 -7.04 0.70 -16.44
CA PRO A 75 -6.27 1.91 -16.53
C PRO A 75 -5.41 2.12 -15.27
N GLY A 76 -4.27 2.79 -15.45
CA GLY A 76 -3.53 3.36 -14.34
C GLY A 76 -4.29 4.53 -13.71
N THR A 77 -3.89 4.89 -12.50
CA THR A 77 -4.27 6.15 -11.88
C THR A 77 -3.68 7.31 -12.68
N ASP A 78 -4.53 8.22 -13.11
CA ASP A 78 -4.16 9.46 -13.79
C ASP A 78 -3.35 10.37 -12.84
N SER A 79 -2.15 10.77 -13.26
CA SER A 79 -1.23 11.56 -12.43
C SER A 79 -1.76 12.96 -12.12
N ASP A 80 -2.46 13.59 -13.07
CA ASP A 80 -2.96 14.96 -12.91
C ASP A 80 -4.18 14.98 -11.99
N LYS A 81 -5.06 13.98 -12.12
CA LYS A 81 -6.19 13.80 -11.20
C LYS A 81 -5.70 13.45 -9.80
N LEU A 82 -4.67 12.61 -9.67
CA LEU A 82 -4.06 12.32 -8.38
C LEU A 82 -3.47 13.59 -7.76
N ALA A 83 -2.70 14.38 -8.50
CA ALA A 83 -2.14 15.64 -8.01
C ALA A 83 -3.23 16.61 -7.53
N LYS A 84 -4.32 16.78 -8.30
CA LYS A 84 -5.47 17.59 -7.91
C LYS A 84 -6.12 17.11 -6.61
N LEU A 85 -6.30 15.79 -6.46
CA LEU A 85 -6.83 15.20 -5.23
C LEU A 85 -5.92 15.50 -4.03
N LEU A 86 -4.60 15.37 -4.18
CA LEU A 86 -3.66 15.64 -3.07
C LEU A 86 -3.71 17.11 -2.63
N ILE A 87 -3.82 18.04 -3.59
CA ILE A 87 -4.01 19.47 -3.28
C ILE A 87 -5.32 19.67 -2.52
N GLN A 88 -6.42 19.07 -2.98
CA GLN A 88 -7.72 19.18 -2.31
C GLN A 88 -7.65 18.67 -0.88
N VAL A 89 -7.12 17.47 -0.66
CA VAL A 89 -6.99 16.87 0.68
C VAL A 89 -6.12 17.74 1.59
N SER A 90 -5.06 18.37 1.07
CA SER A 90 -4.21 19.26 1.88
C SER A 90 -4.92 20.52 2.39
N LEU A 91 -6.05 20.90 1.80
CA LEU A 91 -6.85 22.07 2.16
C LEU A 91 -8.06 21.72 3.04
N GLU A 92 -8.31 20.43 3.28
CA GLU A 92 -9.40 19.98 4.15
C GLU A 92 -9.08 20.26 5.62
N SER A 93 -10.11 20.59 6.40
CA SER A 93 -9.96 20.82 7.84
C SER A 93 -9.65 19.54 8.62
N CYS A 94 -10.03 18.38 8.08
CA CYS A 94 -9.80 17.06 8.67
C CYS A 94 -9.44 16.07 7.56
N ILE A 95 -8.16 15.68 7.49
CA ILE A 95 -7.65 14.81 6.42
C ILE A 95 -7.70 13.33 6.85
N PRO A 96 -7.88 12.38 5.90
CA PRO A 96 -7.83 10.97 6.22
C PRO A 96 -6.41 10.52 6.60
N ALA A 97 -6.30 9.57 7.53
CA ALA A 97 -5.00 8.97 7.88
C ALA A 97 -4.40 8.16 6.71
N TYR A 98 -5.27 7.55 5.91
CA TYR A 98 -4.91 6.72 4.76
C TYR A 98 -5.73 7.14 3.55
N LEU A 99 -5.07 7.42 2.44
CA LEU A 99 -5.71 7.74 1.16
C LEU A 99 -5.28 6.72 0.10
N PHE A 100 -6.17 5.76 -0.22
CA PHE A 100 -5.93 4.77 -1.27
C PHE A 100 -6.40 5.30 -2.62
N CYS A 101 -5.47 5.54 -3.54
CA CYS A 101 -5.75 6.22 -4.82
C CYS A 101 -5.69 5.23 -5.98
N GLY A 102 -6.84 4.96 -6.61
CA GLY A 102 -6.97 4.04 -7.74
C GLY A 102 -7.84 2.84 -7.43
N ILE A 103 -8.49 2.28 -8.45
CA ILE A 103 -9.39 1.13 -8.31
C ILE A 103 -8.63 -0.09 -7.81
N ASP A 104 -7.42 -0.29 -8.32
CA ASP A 104 -6.52 -1.37 -7.93
C ASP A 104 -6.03 -1.22 -6.48
N ALA A 105 -5.67 -0.02 -6.04
CA ALA A 105 -5.30 0.25 -4.66
C ALA A 105 -6.46 -0.06 -3.70
N ASN A 106 -7.66 0.42 -4.04
CA ASN A 106 -8.88 0.20 -3.25
C ASN A 106 -9.26 -1.27 -3.17
N ASN A 107 -9.22 -2.01 -4.28
CA ASN A 107 -9.57 -3.42 -4.28
C ASN A 107 -8.54 -4.25 -3.52
N THR A 108 -7.24 -4.01 -3.77
CA THR A 108 -6.16 -4.75 -3.11
C THR A 108 -6.15 -4.51 -1.59
N SER A 109 -6.40 -3.27 -1.14
CA SER A 109 -6.46 -2.96 0.28
C SER A 109 -7.66 -3.62 0.95
N LYS A 110 -8.85 -3.55 0.34
CA LYS A 110 -10.06 -4.24 0.83
C LYS A 110 -9.85 -5.76 0.92
N ASP A 111 -9.30 -6.38 -0.12
CA ASP A 111 -9.02 -7.81 -0.13
C ASP A 111 -8.03 -8.21 0.96
N LYS A 112 -7.00 -7.38 1.19
CA LYS A 112 -6.02 -7.60 2.26
C LYS A 112 -6.66 -7.47 3.64
N ILE A 113 -7.51 -6.47 3.85
CA ILE A 113 -8.26 -6.27 5.10
C ILE A 113 -9.14 -7.49 5.37
N THR A 114 -9.93 -7.94 4.40
CA THR A 114 -10.78 -9.13 4.55
C THR A 114 -9.97 -10.36 4.97
N LYS A 115 -8.86 -10.64 4.27
CA LYS A 115 -7.98 -11.78 4.60
C LYS A 115 -7.34 -11.65 5.99
N LEU A 116 -6.98 -10.43 6.40
CA LEU A 116 -6.43 -10.18 7.74
C LEU A 116 -7.49 -10.41 8.81
N THR A 117 -8.71 -9.88 8.63
CA THR A 117 -9.84 -10.11 9.53
C THR A 117 -10.12 -11.60 9.67
N ASP A 118 -10.22 -12.33 8.55
CA ASP A 118 -10.42 -13.78 8.57
C ASP A 118 -9.31 -14.51 9.34
N THR A 119 -8.07 -14.07 9.18
CA THR A 119 -6.92 -14.63 9.89
C THR A 119 -7.00 -14.33 11.37
N ILE A 120 -7.35 -13.11 11.77
CA ILE A 120 -7.53 -12.74 13.18
C ILE A 120 -8.63 -13.59 13.79
N THR A 121 -9.81 -13.64 13.18
CA THR A 121 -10.96 -14.41 13.68
C THR A 121 -10.64 -15.89 13.85
N LYS A 122 -9.96 -16.51 12.88
CA LYS A 122 -9.54 -17.93 12.98
C LYS A 122 -8.57 -18.19 14.13
N ASN A 123 -7.85 -17.17 14.58
CA ASN A 123 -6.78 -17.29 15.56
C ASN A 123 -7.10 -16.61 16.89
N GLU A 124 -8.25 -15.96 17.03
CA GLU A 124 -8.60 -15.09 18.15
C GLU A 124 -8.56 -15.83 19.49
N LYS A 125 -9.09 -17.05 19.54
CA LYS A 125 -9.00 -17.88 20.75
C LYS A 125 -7.54 -18.19 21.10
N ARG A 126 -6.79 -18.77 20.16
CA ARG A 126 -5.42 -19.26 20.42
C ARG A 126 -4.39 -18.16 20.67
N ALA A 127 -4.56 -16.99 20.05
CA ALA A 127 -3.59 -15.89 20.08
C ALA A 127 -4.07 -14.69 20.89
N GLY A 128 -5.34 -14.69 21.31
CA GLY A 128 -5.92 -13.69 22.20
C GLY A 128 -6.16 -14.28 23.58
N ILE A 129 -7.10 -15.21 23.70
CA ILE A 129 -7.65 -15.67 25.00
C ILE A 129 -6.75 -16.70 25.67
N ASP A 130 -6.34 -17.75 24.95
CA ASP A 130 -5.63 -18.91 25.52
C ASP A 130 -4.22 -18.57 26.06
N ILE A 131 -3.69 -17.38 25.74
CA ILE A 131 -2.35 -16.90 26.15
C ILE A 131 -2.39 -15.83 27.24
N LEU A 132 -3.57 -15.45 27.72
CA LEU A 132 -3.67 -14.50 28.83
C LEU A 132 -3.26 -15.20 30.13
N GLU A 133 -2.60 -14.45 31.01
CA GLU A 133 -2.38 -14.91 32.38
C GLU A 133 -3.74 -15.13 33.06
N SER A 134 -3.93 -16.33 33.61
CA SER A 134 -5.07 -16.62 34.47
C SER A 134 -4.99 -15.71 35.69
N LYS A 135 -6.02 -14.89 35.93
CA LYS A 135 -6.19 -14.21 37.22
C LYS A 135 -6.43 -15.20 38.35
#